data_AF-A0A9D5SPL2-F1
#
_entry.id   AF-A0A9D5SPL2-F1
#
_cell.length_a   1.000
_cell.length_b   1.000
_cell.length_c   1.000
_cell.angle_alpha   90.00
_cell.angle_beta   90.00
_cell.angle_gamma   90.00
#
_symmetry.space_group_name_H-M   'P 1'
#
loop_
_entity.id
_entity.type
_entity.pdbx_description
1 polymer ?
#
loop_
_entity_poly.entity_id
_entity_poly.type
_entity_poly.pdbx_seq_one_letter_code
_entity_poly.pdbx_strand_id
1 'polypeptide(L)'
;MNQVRLSIPVKLAIFLAFVFMIVTLVSVQIQYNTLEEEREKLVAQIEDVQIDIDELNSKLNTPFDEAYIIALAKEKLGYCRPDEIIFFNDLIN
;
A
#
# COMPACT_ATOMS: atom_id res chain seq x y z
N MET A 1 60.21 -10.30 -7.32
CA MET A 1 58.94 -9.70 -6.83
C MET A 1 59.23 -8.27 -6.39
N ASN A 2 58.87 -7.27 -7.22
CA ASN A 2 59.14 -5.87 -6.91
C ASN A 2 58.23 -5.41 -5.78
N GLN A 3 58.83 -5.06 -4.64
CA GLN A 3 58.15 -4.45 -3.51
C GLN A 3 57.84 -3.00 -3.87
N VAL A 4 56.59 -2.70 -4.23
CA VAL A 4 56.13 -1.33 -4.47
C VAL A 4 56.15 -0.58 -3.14
N ARG A 5 57.17 0.24 -2.92
CA ARG A 5 57.25 1.11 -1.74
C ARG A 5 56.35 2.32 -1.96
N LEU A 6 55.12 2.22 -1.48
CA LEU A 6 54.17 3.35 -1.49
C LEU A 6 54.64 4.44 -0.52
N SER A 7 54.70 5.68 -1.00
CA SER A 7 54.99 6.85 -0.18
C SER A 7 53.84 7.11 0.80
N ILE A 8 54.15 7.68 1.97
CA ILE A 8 53.18 8.03 3.01
C ILE A 8 51.94 8.79 2.47
N PRO A 9 52.07 9.82 1.61
CA PRO A 9 50.90 10.51 1.07
C PRO A 9 50.03 9.62 0.17
N VAL A 10 50.61 8.68 -0.56
CA VAL A 10 49.85 7.75 -1.42
C VAL A 10 49.05 6.78 -0.56
N LYS A 11 49.62 6.30 0.56
CA LYS A 11 48.87 5.46 1.52
C LYS A 11 47.70 6.22 2.14
N LEU A 12 47.90 7.50 2.47
CA LEU A 12 46.84 8.35 3.02
C LEU A 12 45.72 8.60 2.01
N ALA A 13 46.07 8.87 0.75
CA ALA A 13 45.09 9.06 -0.32
C ALA A 13 44.24 7.79 -0.55
N ILE A 14 44.88 6.61 -0.56
CA ILE A 14 44.17 5.33 -0.68
C ILE A 14 43.23 5.12 0.51
N PHE A 15 43.69 5.41 1.73
CA PHE A 15 42.85 5.30 2.92
C PHE A 15 41.62 6.20 2.85
N LEU A 16 41.80 7.48 2.47
CA LEU A 16 40.69 8.42 2.30
C LEU A 16 39.71 7.98 1.20
N ALA A 17 40.22 7.49 0.07
CA ALA A 17 39.39 6.95 -1.00
C ALA A 17 38.57 5.74 -0.52
N PHE A 18 39.17 4.88 0.31
CA PHE A 18 38.48 3.72 0.87
C PHE A 18 37.37 4.13 1.84
N VAL A 19 37.64 5.11 2.72
CA VAL A 19 36.63 5.66 3.62
C VAL A 19 35.48 6.30 2.84
N PHE A 20 35.79 7.09 1.81
CA PHE A 20 34.78 7.69 0.94
C PHE A 20 33.89 6.62 0.29
N MET A 21 34.49 5.56 -0.25
CA MET A 21 33.76 4.45 -0.87
C MET A 21 32.82 3.76 0.13
N ILE A 22 33.26 3.53 1.36
CA ILE A 22 32.42 2.92 2.41
C ILE A 22 31.22 3.84 2.72
N VAL A 23 31.45 5.14 2.89
CA VAL A 23 30.37 6.10 3.17
C VAL A 23 29.36 6.14 2.03
N THR A 24 29.83 6.14 0.77
CA THR A 24 28.94 6.08 -0.39
C THR A 24 28.14 4.79 -0.43
N LEU A 25 28.76 3.63 -0.18
CA LEU A 25 28.07 2.35 -0.16
C LEU A 25 26.97 2.31 0.92
N VAL A 26 27.26 2.78 2.13
CA VAL A 26 26.25 2.85 3.20
C VAL A 26 25.12 3.80 2.82
N SER A 27 25.44 4.96 2.24
CA SER A 27 24.43 5.93 1.80
C SER A 27 23.51 5.37 0.71
N VAL A 28 24.09 4.62 -0.24
CA VAL A 28 23.34 3.93 -1.30
C VAL A 28 22.47 2.83 -0.72
N GLN A 29 22.98 2.05 0.25
CA GLN A 29 22.20 0.99 0.89
C GLN A 29 20.99 1.54 1.64
N ILE A 30 21.15 2.66 2.35
CA ILE A 30 20.04 3.34 3.03
C ILE A 30 19.00 3.82 2.01
N GLN A 31 19.44 4.51 0.95
CA GLN A 31 18.54 4.99 -0.09
C GLN A 31 17.79 3.85 -0.79
N TYR A 32 18.48 2.74 -1.04
CA TYR A 32 17.86 1.56 -1.62
C TYR A 32 16.74 1.01 -0.73
N ASN A 33 17.02 0.85 0.56
CA ASN A 33 16.03 0.35 1.51
C ASN A 33 14.82 1.29 1.65
N THR A 34 15.05 2.60 1.70
CA THR A 34 13.94 3.57 1.74
C THR A 34 13.11 3.54 0.47
N LEU A 35 13.74 3.34 -0.70
CA LEU A 35 13.05 3.28 -1.98
C LEU A 35 12.25 1.98 -2.13
N GLU A 36 12.75 0.87 -1.57
CA GLU A 36 12.04 -0.40 -1.50
C GLU A 36 10.81 -0.30 -0.59
N GLU A 37 10.94 0.33 0.58
CA GLU A 37 9.82 0.58 1.50
C GLU A 37 8.74 1.49 0.87
N GLU A 38 9.15 2.57 0.19
CA GLU A 38 8.22 3.42 -0.56
C GLU A 38 7.51 2.67 -1.68
N ARG A 39 8.24 1.79 -2.40
CA ARG A 39 7.66 0.95 -3.45
C ARG A 39 6.61 0.00 -2.87
N GLU A 40 6.93 -0.70 -1.78
CA GLU A 40 5.96 -1.61 -1.13
C GLU A 40 4.72 -0.87 -0.68
N LYS A 41 4.90 0.31 -0.06
CA LYS A 41 3.78 1.15 0.37
C LYS A 41 2.90 1.61 -0.81
N LEU A 42 3.49 1.96 -1.94
CA LEU A 42 2.74 2.34 -3.14
C LEU A 42 2.00 1.15 -3.74
N VAL A 43 2.62 -0.04 -3.76
CA VAL A 43 1.97 -1.26 -4.24
C VAL A 43 0.77 -1.63 -3.37
N ALA A 44 0.91 -1.57 -2.04
CA ALA A 44 -0.19 -1.81 -1.11
C ALA A 44 -1.37 -0.85 -1.35
N GLN A 45 -1.08 0.45 -1.53
CA GLN A 45 -2.13 1.43 -1.85
C GLN A 45 -2.82 1.16 -3.19
N ILE A 46 -2.08 0.68 -4.20
CA ILE A 46 -2.69 0.29 -5.48
C ILE A 46 -3.60 -0.91 -5.30
N GLU A 47 -3.18 -1.91 -4.53
CA GLU A 47 -3.97 -3.10 -4.26
C GLU A 47 -5.27 -2.76 -3.51
N ASP A 48 -5.18 -1.93 -2.46
CA ASP A 48 -6.36 -1.46 -1.72
C ASP A 48 -7.36 -0.73 -2.64
N VAL A 49 -6.87 0.19 -3.47
CA VAL A 49 -7.72 0.93 -4.42
C VAL A 49 -8.30 -0.01 -5.49
N GLN A 50 -7.55 -1.01 -5.93
CA GLN A 50 -8.04 -1.98 -6.90
C GLN A 50 -9.18 -2.82 -6.32
N ILE A 51 -9.09 -3.22 -5.05
CA ILE A 51 -10.17 -3.91 -4.34
C ILE A 51 -11.44 -3.05 -4.32
N ASP A 52 -11.31 -1.77 -3.95
CA ASP A 52 -12.44 -0.84 -3.92
C ASP A 52 -13.07 -0.66 -5.32
N ILE A 53 -12.24 -0.55 -6.35
CA ILE A 53 -12.67 -0.44 -7.75
C ILE A 53 -13.42 -1.70 -8.17
N ASP A 54 -12.91 -2.89 -7.85
CA ASP A 54 -13.53 -4.16 -8.21
C ASP A 54 -14.87 -4.34 -7.48
N GLU A 55 -14.97 -3.95 -6.21
CA GLU A 55 -16.23 -3.95 -5.47
C GLU A 55 -17.25 -2.99 -6.06
N LEU A 56 -16.85 -1.75 -6.38
CA LEU A 56 -17.72 -0.77 -7.02
C LEU A 56 -18.17 -1.23 -8.40
N ASN A 57 -17.27 -1.80 -9.19
CA ASN A 57 -17.60 -2.37 -10.50
C ASN A 57 -18.55 -3.55 -10.34
N SER A 58 -18.40 -4.40 -9.33
CA SER A 58 -19.35 -5.48 -9.06
C SER A 58 -20.74 -4.93 -8.72
N LYS A 59 -20.82 -3.89 -7.88
CA LYS A 59 -22.06 -3.17 -7.58
C LYS A 59 -22.69 -2.54 -8.82
N LEU A 60 -21.90 -1.89 -9.67
CA LEU A 60 -22.37 -1.25 -10.91
C LEU A 60 -22.82 -2.24 -11.98
N ASN A 61 -22.14 -3.40 -12.08
CA ASN A 61 -22.48 -4.44 -13.05
C ASN A 61 -23.62 -5.34 -12.57
N THR A 62 -24.04 -5.20 -11.30
CA THR A 62 -25.28 -5.85 -10.84
C THR A 62 -26.44 -5.28 -11.65
N PRO A 63 -27.25 -6.12 -12.32
CA PRO A 63 -28.35 -5.62 -13.12
C PRO A 63 -29.27 -4.76 -12.24
N PHE A 64 -29.63 -3.58 -12.74
CA PHE A 64 -30.61 -2.68 -12.12
C PHE A 64 -32.02 -3.29 -12.25
N ASP A 65 -32.23 -4.40 -11.56
CA ASP A 65 -33.51 -5.08 -11.49
C ASP A 65 -34.35 -4.56 -10.31
N GLU A 66 -35.59 -5.04 -10.25
CA GLU A 66 -36.53 -4.66 -9.20
C GLU A 66 -36.03 -5.08 -7.81
N ALA A 67 -35.24 -6.16 -7.71
CA ALA A 67 -34.66 -6.61 -6.45
C ALA A 67 -33.59 -5.64 -5.93
N TYR A 68 -32.75 -5.07 -6.81
CA TYR A 68 -31.81 -4.01 -6.48
C TYR A 68 -32.51 -2.75 -5.98
N ILE A 69 -33.61 -2.33 -6.63
CA ILE A 69 -34.41 -1.16 -6.19
C ILE A 69 -35.02 -1.40 -4.80
N ILE A 70 -35.56 -2.60 -4.55
CA ILE A 70 -36.14 -2.96 -3.25
C ILE A 70 -35.07 -3.00 -2.16
N ALA A 71 -33.88 -3.54 -2.45
CA ALA A 71 -32.76 -3.57 -1.50
C ALA A 71 -32.26 -2.15 -1.17
N LEU A 72 -32.09 -1.30 -2.18
CA LEU A 72 -31.67 0.09 -2.00
C LEU A 72 -32.70 0.91 -1.21
N ALA A 73 -34.00 0.69 -1.48
CA ALA A 73 -35.10 1.33 -0.75
C ALA A 73 -35.15 0.90 0.73
N LYS A 74 -34.87 -0.37 1.03
CA LYS A 74 -34.73 -0.87 2.41
C LYS A 74 -33.52 -0.25 3.12
N GLU A 75 -32.35 -0.26 2.48
CA GLU A 75 -31.09 0.16 3.10
C GLU A 75 -30.99 1.68 3.28
N LYS A 76 -31.37 2.48 2.28
CA LYS A 76 -31.19 3.94 2.30
C LYS A 76 -32.42 4.71 2.78
N LEU A 77 -33.62 4.18 2.54
CA LEU A 77 -34.89 4.89 2.80
C LEU A 77 -35.71 4.25 3.94
N GLY A 78 -35.27 3.10 4.48
CA GLY A 78 -35.98 2.37 5.53
C GLY A 78 -37.35 1.86 5.07
N TYR A 79 -37.58 1.77 3.75
CA TYR A 79 -38.86 1.35 3.20
C TYR A 79 -39.05 -0.15 3.39
N CYS A 80 -40.28 -0.51 3.76
CA CYS A 80 -40.69 -1.89 4.00
C CYS A 80 -41.82 -2.20 3.04
N ARG A 81 -41.93 -3.47 2.59
CA ARG A 81 -43.07 -3.81 1.72
C ARG A 81 -44.37 -3.67 2.53
N PRO A 82 -45.49 -3.22 1.92
CA PRO A 82 -46.76 -3.05 2.62
C PRO A 82 -47.25 -4.31 3.36
N ASP A 83 -46.79 -5.47 2.91
CA ASP A 83 -47.09 -6.83 3.33
C ASP A 83 -46.03 -7.43 4.28
N GLU A 84 -45.01 -6.67 4.69
CA GLU A 84 -43.91 -7.13 5.54
C GLU A 84 -44.12 -6.75 7.02
N ILE A 85 -44.09 -7.74 7.92
CA ILE A 85 -44.21 -7.52 9.37
C ILE A 85 -42.81 -7.36 9.96
N ILE A 86 -42.50 -6.16 10.47
CA ILE A 86 -41.21 -5.87 11.11
C ILE A 86 -41.32 -6.21 12.59
N PHE A 87 -40.47 -7.12 13.07
CA PHE A 87 -40.35 -7.44 14.48
C PHE A 87 -39.23 -6.60 15.10
N PHE A 88 -39.59 -5.59 15.89
CA PHE A 88 -38.63 -4.88 16.74
C PHE A 88 -38.45 -5.68 18.03
N ASN A 89 -37.25 -6.20 18.26
CA ASN A 89 -36.90 -6.90 19.49
C ASN A 89 -36.17 -5.94 20.43
N ASP A 90 -36.92 -5.27 21.31
CA ASP A 90 -36.39 -4.35 22.33
C ASP A 90 -35.75 -5.07 23.54
N LEU A 91 -35.29 -6.31 23.40
CA LEU A 91 -34.74 -7.10 24.52
C LEU A 91 -33.25 -6.84 24.83
N ILE A 92 -32.70 -5.69 24.46
CA ILE A 92 -31.36 -5.28 24.88
C ILE A 92 -31.42 -3.85 25.40
N ASN A 93 -31.70 -3.72 26.70
CA ASN A 93 -31.29 -2.58 27.53
C ASN A 93 -30.30 -3.10 28.57
#